data_AF-A0A9D9H2N2-F1
#
_entry.id   AF-A0A9D9H2N2-F1
#
_cell.length_a   1.000
_cell.length_b   1.000
_cell.length_c   1.000
_cell.angle_alpha   90.00
_cell.angle_beta   90.00
_cell.angle_gamma   90.00
#
_symmetry.space_group_name_H-M   'P 1'
#
loop_
_entity.id
_entity.type
_entity.pdbx_description
1 polymer ?
#
loop_
_entity_poly.entity_id
_entity_poly.type
_entity_poly.pdbx_seq_one_letter_code
_entity_poly.pdbx_strand_id
1 'polypeptide(L)'
;MMVLLIYSYMNGCFSSREIEKLMRRDCVCMRIVGMGRIPDHSTIDRFIRNSHDAIADIMRQSVMKLMELGELDGQAVFQDGTKIESAAGKYTFVWRTGCEKNLAKALMRGFRDFKFIWP
;
A
#
# COMPACT_ATOMS: atom_id res chain seq x y z
N MET A 1 -5.24 -16.98 -3.45
CA MET A 1 -5.75 -15.67 -2.97
C MET A 1 -4.80 -14.53 -3.24
N MET A 2 -3.49 -14.66 -2.98
CA MET A 2 -2.53 -13.57 -3.21
C MET A 2 -2.58 -12.97 -4.63
N VAL A 3 -2.55 -13.81 -5.67
CA VAL A 3 -2.62 -13.34 -7.07
C VAL A 3 -3.88 -12.51 -7.35
N LEU A 4 -5.02 -12.92 -6.80
CA LEU A 4 -6.28 -12.19 -6.96
C LEU A 4 -6.24 -10.84 -6.24
N LEU A 5 -5.58 -10.76 -5.08
CA LEU A 5 -5.42 -9.53 -4.32
C LEU A 5 -4.54 -8.53 -5.09
N ILE A 6 -3.41 -8.98 -5.65
CA ILE A 6 -2.54 -8.16 -6.51
C ILE A 6 -3.33 -7.65 -7.72
N TYR A 7 -4.03 -8.55 -8.42
CA TYR A 7 -4.85 -8.16 -9.57
C TYR A 7 -5.90 -7.12 -9.21
N SER A 8 -6.55 -7.26 -8.05
CA SER A 8 -7.56 -6.30 -7.61
C SER A 8 -6.96 -4.93 -7.31
N TYR A 9 -5.79 -4.89 -6.66
CA TYR A 9 -5.07 -3.64 -6.39
C TYR A 9 -4.60 -2.95 -7.67
N MET A 10 -4.15 -3.71 -8.67
CA MET A 10 -3.83 -3.16 -10.00
C MET A 10 -5.05 -2.54 -10.68
N ASN A 11 -6.25 -3.04 -10.38
CA ASN A 11 -7.53 -2.50 -10.88
C ASN A 11 -8.11 -1.39 -9.99
N GLY A 12 -7.37 -0.87 -9.01
CA GLY A 12 -7.83 0.18 -8.11
C GLY A 12 -8.92 -0.26 -7.12
N CYS A 13 -9.13 -1.56 -6.94
CA CYS A 13 -10.12 -2.12 -6.02
C CYS A 13 -9.44 -2.52 -4.72
N PHE A 14 -9.73 -1.80 -3.64
CA PHE A 14 -8.98 -1.93 -2.39
C PHE A 14 -9.80 -2.48 -1.24
N SER A 15 -11.10 -2.18 -1.20
CA SER A 15 -11.96 -2.74 -0.17
C SER A 15 -12.28 -4.22 -0.45
N SER A 16 -12.37 -5.04 0.60
CA SER A 16 -12.72 -6.46 0.48
C SER A 16 -14.04 -6.71 -0.28
N ARG A 17 -15.01 -5.78 -0.14
CA ARG A 17 -16.29 -5.82 -0.87
C ARG A 17 -16.16 -5.47 -2.34
N GLU A 18 -15.33 -4.50 -2.70
CA GLU A 18 -15.05 -4.17 -4.10
C GLU A 18 -14.28 -5.29 -4.78
N ILE A 19 -13.31 -5.88 -4.08
CA ILE A 19 -12.56 -7.04 -4.53
C ILE A 19 -13.51 -8.20 -4.83
N GLU A 20 -14.44 -8.50 -3.93
CA GLU A 20 -15.45 -9.55 -4.16
C GLU A 20 -16.30 -9.24 -5.41
N LYS A 21 -16.78 -8.00 -5.56
CA LYS A 21 -17.54 -7.57 -6.75
C LYS A 21 -16.72 -7.71 -8.02
N LEU A 22 -15.44 -7.34 -7.99
CA LEU A 22 -14.50 -7.49 -9.12
C LEU A 22 -14.36 -8.96 -9.50
N MET A 23 -14.18 -9.85 -8.52
CA MET A 23 -14.03 -11.28 -8.76
C MET A 23 -15.28 -11.93 -9.38
N ARG A 24 -16.47 -11.40 -9.06
CA ARG A 24 -17.75 -11.87 -9.61
C ARG A 24 -18.05 -11.38 -11.03
N ARG A 25 -17.41 -10.30 -11.49
CA ARG A 25 -17.66 -9.72 -12.83
C ARG A 25 -16.56 -10.03 -13.83
N ASP A 26 -15.32 -10.17 -13.36
CA ASP A 26 -14.14 -10.24 -14.22
C ASP A 26 -13.79 -11.68 -14.60
N CYS A 27 -13.66 -11.94 -15.90
CA CYS A 27 -13.34 -13.25 -16.44
C CYS A 27 -11.92 -13.73 -16.08
N VAL A 28 -10.96 -12.81 -15.87
CA VAL A 28 -9.61 -13.13 -15.42
C VAL A 28 -9.65 -13.70 -14.01
N CYS A 29 -10.39 -13.06 -13.10
CA CYS A 29 -10.60 -13.56 -11.75
C CYS A 29 -11.27 -14.94 -11.75
N MET A 30 -12.32 -15.12 -12.56
CA MET A 30 -13.00 -16.42 -12.68
C MET A 30 -12.07 -17.52 -13.21
N ARG A 31 -11.20 -17.19 -14.16
CA ARG A 31 -10.19 -18.12 -14.70
C ARG A 31 -9.16 -18.50 -13.64
N ILE A 32 -8.67 -17.54 -12.85
CA ILE A 32 -7.71 -17.79 -11.77
C ILE A 32 -8.32 -18.67 -10.67
N VAL A 33 -9.60 -18.50 -10.36
CA VAL A 33 -10.33 -19.33 -9.37
C VAL A 33 -10.65 -20.73 -9.92
N GLY A 34 -10.64 -20.93 -11.24
CA GLY A 34 -10.77 -22.24 -11.87
C GLY A 34 -12.15 -22.89 -11.69
N MET A 35 -13.23 -22.16 -12.00
CA MET A 35 -14.64 -22.55 -11.74
C MET A 35 -14.98 -22.86 -10.28
N GLY A 36 -14.06 -22.61 -9.34
CA GLY A 36 -14.29 -22.75 -7.91
C GLY A 36 -15.20 -21.67 -7.33
N ARG A 37 -15.50 -21.79 -6.04
CA ARG A 37 -16.28 -20.80 -5.31
C ARG A 37 -15.48 -19.51 -5.15
N ILE A 38 -16.07 -18.39 -5.58
CA ILE A 38 -15.54 -17.05 -5.35
C ILE A 38 -15.52 -16.77 -3.84
N PRO A 39 -14.40 -16.33 -3.26
CA PRO A 39 -14.31 -16.02 -1.84
C PRO A 39 -15.20 -14.82 -1.50
N ASP A 40 -15.90 -14.92 -0.38
CA ASP A 40 -16.70 -13.82 0.18
C ASP A 40 -15.80 -12.72 0.74
N HIS A 41 -16.29 -11.48 0.83
CA HIS A 41 -15.53 -10.36 1.40
C HIS A 41 -14.97 -10.68 2.79
N SER A 42 -15.69 -11.46 3.61
CA SER A 42 -15.25 -11.89 4.93
C SER A 42 -14.02 -12.82 4.88
N THR A 43 -13.91 -13.64 3.84
CA THR A 43 -12.79 -14.54 3.61
C THR A 43 -11.57 -13.78 3.12
N ILE A 44 -11.79 -12.80 2.24
CA ILE A 44 -10.75 -11.89 1.74
C ILE A 44 -10.16 -11.09 2.90
N ASP A 45 -11.02 -10.45 3.70
CA ASP A 45 -10.61 -9.66 4.87
C ASP A 45 -9.82 -10.50 5.88
N ARG A 46 -10.29 -11.72 6.18
CA ARG A 46 -9.57 -12.64 7.07
C ARG A 46 -8.19 -13.01 6.51
N PHE A 47 -8.09 -13.26 5.20
CA PHE A 47 -6.82 -13.57 4.56
C PHE A 47 -5.83 -12.41 4.66
N ILE A 48 -6.28 -11.18 4.38
CA ILE A 48 -5.47 -9.96 4.49
C ILE A 48 -4.99 -9.77 5.92
N ARG A 49 -5.88 -9.89 6.91
CA ARG A 49 -5.51 -9.74 8.33
C ARG A 49 -4.52 -10.80 8.80
N ASN A 50 -4.75 -12.06 8.45
CA ASN A 50 -3.90 -13.16 8.89
C ASN A 50 -2.53 -13.17 8.19
N SER A 51 -2.46 -12.64 6.96
CA SER A 51 -1.25 -12.68 6.13
C SER A 51 -0.61 -11.29 5.96
N HIS A 52 -0.99 -10.33 6.80
CA HIS A 52 -0.60 -8.92 6.67
C HIS A 52 0.92 -8.75 6.50
N ASP A 53 1.70 -9.39 7.37
CA ASP A 53 3.16 -9.23 7.36
C ASP A 53 3.80 -9.85 6.12
N ALA A 54 3.29 -11.00 5.66
CA ALA A 54 3.75 -11.64 4.44
C ALA A 54 3.40 -10.82 3.19
N ILE A 55 2.20 -10.23 3.14
CA ILE A 55 1.78 -9.34 2.05
C ILE A 55 2.70 -8.10 2.03
N ALA A 56 2.92 -7.48 3.18
CA ALA A 56 3.80 -6.31 3.29
C ALA A 56 5.23 -6.63 2.85
N ASP A 57 5.74 -7.81 3.19
CA ASP A 57 7.08 -8.23 2.79
C ASP A 57 7.21 -8.45 1.28
N ILE A 58 6.24 -9.13 0.65
CA ILE A 58 6.21 -9.32 -0.82
C ILE A 58 6.16 -7.98 -1.55
N MET A 59 5.35 -7.03 -1.06
CA MET A 59 5.29 -5.69 -1.65
C MET A 59 6.62 -4.94 -1.49
N ARG A 60 7.28 -5.05 -0.34
CA ARG A 60 8.62 -4.48 -0.13
C ARG A 60 9.63 -5.08 -1.11
N GLN A 61 9.67 -6.40 -1.24
CA GLN A 61 10.55 -7.09 -2.19
C GLN A 61 10.30 -6.63 -3.63
N SER A 62 9.03 -6.41 -4.00
CA SER A 62 8.66 -5.92 -5.33
C SER A 62 9.20 -4.51 -5.59
N VAL A 63 9.08 -3.60 -4.61
CA VAL A 63 9.65 -2.24 -4.71
C VAL A 63 11.17 -2.27 -4.79
N MET A 64 11.83 -3.05 -3.92
CA MET A 64 13.29 -3.22 -3.97
C MET A 64 13.74 -3.72 -5.35
N LYS A 65 12.99 -4.66 -5.95
CA LYS A 65 13.33 -5.16 -7.27
C LYS A 65 13.20 -4.09 -8.36
N LEU A 66 12.18 -3.25 -8.29
CA LEU A 66 12.01 -2.13 -9.22
C LEU A 66 13.12 -1.07 -9.06
N MET A 67 13.59 -0.85 -7.84
CA MET A 67 14.74 0.03 -7.58
C MET A 67 16.03 -0.56 -8.18
N GLU A 68 16.28 -1.86 -8.01
CA GLU A 68 17.43 -2.54 -8.64
C GLU A 68 17.41 -2.44 -10.16
N LEU A 69 16.23 -2.46 -10.77
CA LEU A 69 16.05 -2.34 -12.22
C LEU A 69 16.22 -0.89 -12.73
N GLY A 70 16.35 0.10 -11.83
CA GLY A 70 16.45 1.51 -12.19
C GLY A 70 15.11 2.15 -12.60
N GLU A 71 14.00 1.43 -12.44
CA GLU A 71 12.64 1.94 -12.74
C GLU A 71 12.12 2.89 -11.66
N LEU A 72 12.74 2.86 -10.47
CA LEU A 72 12.44 3.75 -9.34
C LEU A 72 13.73 4.39 -8.83
N ASP A 73 13.81 5.71 -8.93
CA ASP A 73 14.96 6.51 -8.46
C ASP A 73 15.05 6.56 -6.92
N GLY A 74 13.94 6.28 -6.21
CA GLY A 74 13.88 6.23 -4.75
C GLY A 74 14.11 7.56 -4.02
N GLN A 75 14.41 8.63 -4.75
CA GLN A 75 14.74 9.96 -4.21
C GLN A 75 13.53 10.67 -3.59
N ALA A 76 12.31 10.35 -4.06
CA ALA A 76 11.07 10.92 -3.55
C ALA A 76 10.07 9.81 -3.22
N VAL A 77 9.75 9.67 -1.93
CA VAL A 77 8.67 8.79 -1.45
C VAL A 77 7.50 9.67 -1.06
N PHE A 78 6.39 9.56 -1.79
CA PHE A 78 5.16 10.27 -1.49
C PHE A 78 4.28 9.40 -0.60
N GLN A 79 4.25 9.71 0.69
CA GLN A 79 3.34 9.09 1.65
C GLN A 79 2.07 9.94 1.71
N ASP A 80 1.11 9.65 0.84
CA ASP A 80 -0.18 10.35 0.82
C ASP A 80 -0.92 10.11 2.14
N GLY A 81 -1.34 11.20 2.79
CA GLY A 81 -1.78 11.23 4.18
C GLY A 81 -0.85 12.00 5.13
N THR A 82 0.40 12.31 4.74
CA THR A 82 1.23 13.24 5.51
C THR A 82 0.88 14.67 5.13
N LYS A 83 -0.04 15.28 5.87
CA LYS A 83 -0.25 16.73 5.81
C LYS A 83 0.98 17.41 6.40
N ILE A 84 2.00 17.66 5.56
CA ILE A 84 3.09 18.56 5.91
C ILE A 84 2.43 19.93 5.98
N GLU A 85 2.29 20.48 7.20
CA GLU A 85 1.69 21.80 7.36
C GLU A 85 2.44 22.80 6.48
N SER A 86 1.70 23.42 5.56
CA SER A 86 2.20 24.46 4.67
C SER A 86 2.81 25.60 5.49
N ALA A 87 3.88 26.21 4.98
CA ALA A 87 4.51 27.41 5.55
C ALA A 87 3.55 28.61 5.73
N ALA A 88 2.33 28.54 5.18
CA ALA A 88 1.26 29.53 5.35
C ALA A 88 0.23 29.16 6.45
N GLY A 89 0.51 28.16 7.29
CA GLY A 89 -0.26 27.90 8.50
C GLY A 89 -0.17 29.09 9.46
N LYS A 90 -1.32 29.54 9.99
CA LYS A 90 -1.46 30.78 10.78
C LYS A 90 -0.71 30.79 12.13
N TYR A 91 0.02 29.72 12.45
CA TYR A 91 0.77 29.57 13.69
C TYR A 91 2.13 28.87 13.46
N THR A 92 3.15 29.44 14.10
CA THR A 92 4.48 28.88 14.41
C THR A 92 5.58 28.94 13.34
N PHE A 93 6.47 29.93 13.49
CA PHE A 93 7.85 29.87 12.99
C PHE A 93 8.53 28.60 13.51
N VAL A 94 9.04 27.77 12.61
CA VAL A 94 9.84 26.58 12.95
C VAL A 94 11.27 26.77 12.43
N TRP A 95 12.25 26.58 13.30
CA TRP A 95 13.66 26.78 12.97
C TRP A 95 14.16 25.68 12.02
N ARG A 96 14.97 26.05 11.01
CA ARG A 96 15.54 25.14 10.01
C ARG A 96 16.15 23.87 10.63
N THR A 97 16.92 24.03 11.71
CA THR A 97 17.56 22.92 12.43
C THR A 97 16.55 21.94 13.05
N GLY A 98 15.38 22.42 13.45
CA GLY A 98 14.27 21.59 13.94
C GLY A 98 13.62 20.79 12.81
N CYS A 99 13.42 21.42 11.66
CA CYS A 99 12.92 20.76 10.46
C CYS A 99 13.88 19.67 9.97
N GLU A 100 15.18 19.94 9.88
CA GLU A 100 16.19 18.95 9.45
C GLU A 100 16.25 17.73 10.39
N LYS A 101 16.22 17.96 11.71
CA LYS A 101 16.19 16.88 12.71
C LYS A 101 14.93 16.02 12.63
N ASN A 102 13.78 16.66 12.40
CA ASN A 102 12.50 15.97 12.29
C ASN A 102 12.33 15.28 10.93
N LEU A 103 12.93 15.82 9.86
CA LEU A 103 12.96 15.21 8.53
C LEU A 103 13.68 13.86 8.56
N ALA A 104 14.85 13.78 9.20
CA ALA A 104 15.56 12.52 9.37
C ALA A 104 14.75 11.47 10.14
N LYS A 105 14.02 11.89 11.19
CA LYS A 105 13.09 11.02 11.92
C LYS A 105 11.87 10.61 11.08
N ALA A 106 11.34 11.52 10.26
CA ALA A 106 10.20 11.27 9.38
C ALA A 106 10.57 10.31 8.25
N LEU A 107 11.76 10.45 7.65
CA LEU A 107 12.31 9.51 6.66
C LEU A 107 12.50 8.13 7.29
N MET A 108 13.17 8.04 8.45
CA MET A 108 13.33 6.75 9.13
C MET A 108 12.00 6.13 9.57
N ARG A 109 11.00 6.94 9.91
CA ARG A 109 9.62 6.47 10.15
C ARG A 109 8.94 6.03 8.86
N GLY A 110 9.02 6.76 7.74
CA GLY A 110 8.43 6.35 6.47
C GLY A 110 8.93 4.98 6.00
N PHE A 111 10.20 4.66 6.26
CA PHE A 111 10.77 3.35 5.95
C PHE A 111 10.42 2.24 6.96
N ARG A 112 10.29 2.53 8.27
CA ARG A 112 9.89 1.55 9.31
C ARG A 112 8.38 1.35 9.41
N ASP A 113 7.64 2.44 9.30
CA ASP A 113 6.20 2.56 9.31
C ASP A 113 5.64 2.54 7.88
N PHE A 114 6.24 1.75 6.99
CA PHE A 114 5.48 1.01 5.96
C PHE A 114 4.52 0.03 6.66
N LYS A 115 3.72 0.52 7.62
CA LYS A 115 2.36 0.06 7.81
C LYS A 115 1.66 0.51 6.55
N PHE A 116 1.51 -0.43 5.62
CA PHE A 116 0.50 -0.33 4.60
C PHE A 116 -0.84 -0.19 5.32
N ILE A 117 -1.21 1.04 5.64
CA ILE A 117 -2.59 1.41 5.94
C ILE A 117 -3.24 1.48 4.55
N TRP A 118 -3.50 0.30 3.99
CA TRP A 118 -4.57 0.18 3.01
C TRP A 118 -5.88 0.23 3.80
N PRO A 119 -6.87 1.06 3.42
CA PRO A 119 -8.20 1.05 4.02
C PRO A 119 -8.87 -0.33 4.03
#